data_AF-A0A1I0CPJ5-F1
#
_entry.id   AF-A0A1I0CPJ5-F1
#
_cell.length_a   1.000
_cell.length_b   1.000
_cell.length_c   1.000
_cell.angle_alpha   90.00
_cell.angle_beta   90.00
_cell.angle_gamma   90.00
#
_symmetry.space_group_name_H-M   'P 1'
#
loop_
_entity.id
_entity.type
_entity.pdbx_description
1 polymer ?
#
loop_
_entity_poly.entity_id
_entity_poly.type
_entity_poly.pdbx_seq_one_letter_code
_entity_poly.pdbx_strand_id
1 'polypeptide(L)'
;MCIIIVKNSGIDLPDKEILKRCWNKNPHGAGFMFNNNNKIIIKKGFMSYENFYENLLRNDKQYRLKNQSVVFHFRISTSGLIDKGNCHPYPLTNDSIYLRKTNLCCSIGIAHNGIIQEYNHKDSVLNDTQLFIKNIIYDLISNTKIGYYKSEVFKKIMESMIDDSRLAIMNGNGEVVKIGRWYEENGLFFSNIGYKNNSEVRTSIQKKLKLFDNELKYFDNDENGFFIDDVATDECDYEVFLDSLRQLDTWESVYDKFYFQEYSGACGSYFLDEEDNKIYELVDKNHLYYLGNYKTKNEFYITD
;
A
#
# COMPACT_ATOMS: atom_id res chain seq x y z
N MET A 1 -7.76 -18.25 -2.29
CA MET A 1 -8.38 -17.32 -1.32
C MET A 1 -7.73 -15.96 -1.50
N CYS A 2 -8.49 -14.88 -1.38
CA CYS A 2 -7.99 -13.50 -1.48
C CYS A 2 -6.88 -13.22 -0.46
N ILE A 3 -6.23 -12.06 -0.55
CA ILE A 3 -5.23 -11.63 0.43
C ILE A 3 -5.59 -10.25 0.94
N ILE A 4 -5.69 -10.12 2.27
CA ILE A 4 -5.81 -8.83 2.96
C ILE A 4 -4.49 -8.56 3.65
N ILE A 5 -4.01 -7.32 3.55
CA ILE A 5 -2.90 -6.82 4.35
C ILE A 5 -3.43 -5.65 5.17
N VAL A 6 -3.25 -5.70 6.49
CA VAL A 6 -3.53 -4.58 7.40
C VAL A 6 -2.19 -4.00 7.84
N LYS A 7 -2.00 -2.73 7.52
CA LYS A 7 -0.90 -1.89 7.96
C LYS A 7 -1.47 -0.90 8.97
N ASN A 8 -0.98 -0.88 10.20
CA ASN A 8 -1.39 0.12 11.18
C ASN A 8 -0.58 1.42 10.98
N SER A 9 -1.09 2.54 11.48
CA SER A 9 -0.35 3.81 11.53
C SER A 9 1.03 3.63 12.20
N GLY A 10 2.04 4.30 11.65
CA GLY A 10 3.43 4.25 12.10
C GLY A 10 4.26 3.14 11.46
N ILE A 11 3.64 2.14 10.85
CA ILE A 11 4.32 1.05 10.13
C ILE A 11 4.63 1.52 8.69
N ASP A 12 5.67 1.01 8.05
CA ASP A 12 5.91 1.29 6.63
C ASP A 12 4.87 0.61 5.73
N LEU A 13 4.76 1.06 4.48
CA LEU A 13 3.93 0.35 3.50
C LEU A 13 4.54 -1.03 3.22
N PRO A 14 3.73 -2.04 2.85
CA PRO A 14 4.29 -3.31 2.42
C PRO A 14 5.20 -3.11 1.21
N ASP A 15 6.33 -3.81 1.19
CA ASP A 15 7.29 -3.73 0.09
C ASP A 15 6.61 -3.99 -1.26
N LYS A 16 7.11 -3.31 -2.30
CA LYS A 16 6.64 -3.48 -3.68
C LYS A 16 6.56 -4.94 -4.10
N GLU A 17 7.58 -5.73 -3.73
CA GLU A 17 7.65 -7.16 -4.03
C GLU A 17 6.60 -7.99 -3.28
N ILE A 18 6.27 -7.64 -2.03
CA ILE A 18 5.16 -8.27 -1.31
C ILE A 18 3.85 -7.97 -2.05
N LEU A 19 3.61 -6.71 -2.40
CA LEU A 19 2.41 -6.30 -3.13
C LEU A 19 2.32 -6.98 -4.51
N LYS A 20 3.44 -7.10 -5.23
CA LYS A 20 3.49 -7.78 -6.54
C LYS A 20 3.20 -9.27 -6.41
N ARG A 21 3.74 -9.94 -5.38
CA ARG A 21 3.42 -11.35 -5.11
C ARG A 21 1.96 -11.56 -4.75
N CYS A 22 1.39 -10.70 -3.90
CA CYS A 22 -0.04 -10.74 -3.58
C CYS A 22 -0.90 -10.61 -4.84
N TRP A 23 -0.55 -9.66 -5.72
CA TRP A 23 -1.20 -9.46 -7.01
C TRP A 23 -1.08 -10.67 -7.93
N ASN A 24 0.12 -11.19 -8.14
CA ASN A 24 0.37 -12.32 -9.04
C ASN A 24 -0.42 -13.58 -8.64
N LYS A 25 -0.65 -13.78 -7.33
CA LYS A 25 -1.49 -14.86 -6.81
C LYS A 25 -3.00 -14.56 -6.88
N ASN A 26 -3.39 -13.29 -6.97
CA ASN A 26 -4.77 -12.81 -6.91
C ASN A 26 -5.02 -11.70 -7.95
N PRO A 27 -5.00 -12.02 -9.26
CA PRO A 27 -4.98 -11.01 -10.32
C PRO A 27 -6.37 -10.49 -10.70
N HIS A 28 -7.44 -10.91 -10.03
CA HIS A 28 -8.83 -10.53 -10.38
C HIS A 28 -9.26 -9.16 -9.84
N GLY A 29 -8.29 -8.36 -9.40
CA GLY A 29 -8.42 -6.96 -9.03
C GLY A 29 -7.94 -6.66 -7.62
N ALA A 30 -7.65 -5.40 -7.34
CA ALA A 30 -7.23 -4.94 -6.02
C ALA A 30 -7.89 -3.63 -5.60
N GLY A 31 -7.72 -3.31 -4.33
CA GLY A 31 -8.07 -2.03 -3.73
C GLY A 31 -7.41 -1.84 -2.38
N PHE A 32 -7.49 -0.61 -1.89
CA PHE A 32 -7.04 -0.25 -0.56
C PHE A 32 -7.97 0.81 0.06
N MET A 33 -7.98 0.86 1.38
CA MET A 33 -8.64 1.92 2.15
C MET A 33 -7.70 2.45 3.22
N PHE A 34 -7.84 3.72 3.57
CA PHE A 34 -7.04 4.38 4.60
C PHE A 34 -7.85 5.45 5.32
N ASN A 35 -7.44 5.80 6.54
CA ASN A 35 -8.08 6.85 7.32
C ASN A 35 -7.48 8.22 6.98
N ASN A 36 -8.35 9.23 6.89
CA ASN A 36 -7.96 10.63 6.77
C ASN A 36 -9.10 11.51 7.34
N ASN A 37 -8.77 12.43 8.24
CA ASN A 37 -9.73 13.38 8.84
C ASN A 37 -11.03 12.74 9.34
N ASN A 38 -10.92 11.71 10.20
CA ASN A 38 -12.07 10.97 10.78
C ASN A 38 -12.99 10.30 9.75
N LYS A 39 -12.48 10.04 8.54
CA LYS A 39 -13.16 9.31 7.48
C LYS A 39 -12.25 8.23 6.87
N ILE A 40 -12.87 7.30 6.17
CA ILE A 40 -12.21 6.28 5.36
C ILE A 40 -12.29 6.70 3.90
N ILE A 41 -11.16 6.73 3.22
CA ILE A 41 -11.08 6.84 1.77
C ILE A 41 -10.88 5.43 1.20
N ILE A 42 -11.74 5.02 0.26
CA ILE A 42 -11.63 3.74 -0.44
C ILE A 42 -11.26 3.98 -1.90
N LYS A 43 -10.23 3.27 -2.37
CA LYS A 43 -9.80 3.21 -3.77
C LYS A 43 -9.74 1.75 -4.19
N LYS A 44 -10.62 1.32 -5.10
CA LYS A 44 -10.73 -0.09 -5.52
C LYS A 44 -11.09 -0.24 -6.99
N GLY A 45 -11.01 -1.47 -7.48
CA GLY A 45 -11.30 -1.78 -8.87
C GLY A 45 -10.10 -1.54 -9.79
N PHE A 46 -8.89 -1.65 -9.23
CA PHE A 46 -7.67 -1.69 -10.01
C PHE A 46 -7.56 -3.06 -10.66
N MET A 47 -7.65 -3.11 -11.99
CA MET A 47 -7.63 -4.36 -12.78
C MET A 47 -6.25 -4.66 -13.38
N SER A 48 -5.25 -3.80 -13.14
CA SER A 48 -3.84 -4.05 -13.39
C SER A 48 -2.99 -3.63 -12.18
N TYR A 49 -1.83 -4.27 -12.02
CA TYR A 49 -0.93 -3.99 -10.89
C TYR A 49 -0.38 -2.57 -10.96
N GLU A 50 -0.04 -2.12 -12.16
CA GLU A 50 0.56 -0.83 -12.45
C GLU A 50 -0.40 0.28 -12.02
N ASN A 51 -1.69 0.17 -12.39
CA ASN A 51 -2.73 1.11 -11.95
C ASN A 51 -2.90 1.10 -10.42
N PHE A 52 -2.85 -0.06 -9.78
CA PHE A 52 -2.92 -0.17 -8.32
C PHE A 52 -1.72 0.51 -7.66
N TYR A 53 -0.50 0.19 -8.09
CA TYR A 53 0.73 0.65 -7.47
C TYR A 53 0.95 2.15 -7.68
N GLU A 54 0.70 2.67 -8.88
CA GLU A 54 0.71 4.11 -9.15
C GLU A 54 -0.28 4.87 -8.27
N ASN A 55 -1.51 4.35 -8.11
CA ASN A 55 -2.48 4.97 -7.22
C ASN A 55 -2.06 4.89 -5.77
N LEU A 56 -1.45 3.80 -5.32
CA LEU A 56 -0.90 3.69 -3.98
C LEU A 56 0.17 4.75 -3.73
N LEU A 57 1.15 4.89 -4.62
CA LEU A 57 2.21 5.89 -4.50
C LEU A 57 1.67 7.33 -4.52
N ARG A 58 0.69 7.62 -5.40
CA ARG A 58 0.02 8.93 -5.42
C ARG A 58 -0.69 9.24 -4.10
N ASN A 59 -1.38 8.26 -3.53
CA ASN A 59 -2.07 8.45 -2.24
C ASN A 59 -1.08 8.48 -1.07
N ASP A 60 0.05 7.76 -1.13
CA ASP A 60 1.12 7.87 -0.12
C ASP A 60 1.75 9.26 -0.11
N LYS A 61 2.08 9.80 -1.29
CA LYS A 61 2.57 11.17 -1.42
C LYS A 61 1.56 12.19 -0.89
N GLN A 62 0.27 12.01 -1.18
CA GLN A 62 -0.77 12.96 -0.79
C GLN A 62 -1.14 12.89 0.70
N TYR A 63 -1.27 11.68 1.26
CA TYR A 63 -1.86 11.44 2.58
C TYR A 63 -0.86 10.95 3.63
N ARG A 64 0.41 10.75 3.23
CA ARG A 64 1.48 10.18 4.07
C ARG A 64 1.01 8.88 4.71
N LEU A 65 0.79 7.85 3.90
CA LEU A 65 0.15 6.61 4.34
C LEU A 65 0.97 5.84 5.38
N LYS A 66 2.25 6.16 5.61
CA LYS A 66 2.97 5.75 6.82
C LYS A 66 2.24 6.14 8.11
N ASN A 67 1.68 7.34 8.15
CA ASN A 67 1.00 7.87 9.34
C ASN A 67 -0.45 7.42 9.43
N GLN A 68 -0.95 6.67 8.45
CA GLN A 68 -2.32 6.17 8.43
C GLN A 68 -2.34 4.66 8.54
N SER A 69 -3.43 4.13 9.08
CA SER A 69 -3.73 2.73 8.87
C SER A 69 -4.17 2.55 7.42
N VAL A 70 -3.77 1.43 6.82
CA VAL A 70 -4.12 1.08 5.44
C VAL A 70 -4.51 -0.39 5.40
N VAL A 71 -5.63 -0.69 4.76
CA VAL A 71 -6.06 -2.07 4.50
C VAL A 71 -6.07 -2.30 3.00
N PHE A 72 -5.24 -3.23 2.55
CA PHE A 72 -5.13 -3.68 1.17
C PHE A 72 -5.95 -4.94 0.96
N HIS A 73 -6.52 -5.11 -0.23
CA HIS A 73 -7.14 -6.35 -0.64
C HIS A 73 -6.77 -6.70 -2.07
N PHE A 74 -6.33 -7.93 -2.28
CA PHE A 74 -6.07 -8.54 -3.57
C PHE A 74 -7.06 -9.68 -3.78
N ARG A 75 -7.87 -9.57 -4.83
CA ARG A 75 -9.00 -10.46 -5.09
C ARG A 75 -8.61 -11.60 -6.01
N ILE A 76 -8.97 -12.82 -5.61
CA ILE A 76 -9.14 -13.95 -6.52
C ILE A 76 -10.63 -14.30 -6.53
N SER A 77 -11.28 -14.05 -7.67
CA SER A 77 -12.72 -14.33 -7.80
C SER A 77 -13.03 -15.80 -7.60
N THR A 78 -13.74 -16.12 -6.52
CA THR A 78 -14.43 -17.41 -6.28
C THR A 78 -15.94 -17.27 -6.49
N SER A 79 -16.45 -16.03 -6.47
CA SER A 79 -17.86 -15.69 -6.67
C SER A 79 -17.99 -14.24 -7.18
N GLY A 80 -19.09 -13.98 -7.88
CA GLY A 80 -19.36 -12.71 -8.57
C GLY A 80 -18.49 -12.49 -9.81
N LEU A 81 -18.86 -11.49 -10.62
CA LEU A 81 -18.13 -11.14 -11.84
C LEU A 81 -16.72 -10.61 -11.52
N ILE A 82 -15.77 -10.82 -12.45
CA ILE A 82 -14.46 -10.17 -12.41
C ILE A 82 -14.64 -8.73 -12.91
N ASP A 83 -14.96 -7.83 -11.99
CA ASP A 83 -15.21 -6.43 -12.29
C ASP A 83 -14.71 -5.51 -11.16
N LYS A 84 -14.68 -4.21 -11.45
CA LYS A 84 -14.22 -3.16 -10.54
C LYS A 84 -15.10 -3.00 -9.30
N GLY A 85 -16.41 -3.22 -9.45
CA GLY A 85 -17.41 -3.10 -8.39
C GLY A 85 -17.33 -4.21 -7.36
N ASN A 86 -16.85 -5.40 -7.74
CA ASN A 86 -16.64 -6.57 -6.90
C ASN A 86 -15.25 -6.66 -6.26
N CYS A 87 -14.38 -5.66 -6.50
CA CYS A 87 -13.15 -5.51 -5.75
C CYS A 87 -13.46 -4.92 -4.35
N HIS A 88 -12.73 -5.37 -3.33
CA HIS A 88 -12.76 -4.81 -1.98
C HIS A 88 -11.75 -3.63 -1.88
N PRO A 89 -11.75 -2.83 -0.80
CA PRO A 89 -12.69 -2.80 0.35
C PRO A 89 -14.08 -2.24 0.05
N TYR A 90 -15.05 -2.44 0.94
CA TYR A 90 -16.43 -1.94 0.80
C TYR A 90 -16.80 -0.95 1.91
N PRO A 91 -17.64 0.07 1.64
CA PRO A 91 -18.22 0.89 2.69
C PRO A 91 -19.26 0.12 3.50
N LEU A 92 -19.43 0.47 4.77
CA LEU A 92 -20.60 0.06 5.54
C LEU A 92 -21.85 0.79 5.03
N THR A 93 -22.73 0.09 4.31
CA THR A 93 -23.98 0.62 3.75
C THR A 93 -24.91 -0.52 3.36
N ASN A 94 -26.21 -0.25 3.26
CA ASN A 94 -27.18 -1.13 2.62
C ASN A 94 -27.51 -0.74 1.17
N ASP A 95 -26.88 0.31 0.63
CA ASP A 95 -27.05 0.74 -0.76
C ASP A 95 -26.16 -0.09 -1.70
N SER A 96 -26.82 -0.87 -2.57
CA SER A 96 -26.16 -1.73 -3.56
C SER A 96 -25.29 -0.95 -4.57
N ILE A 97 -25.70 0.25 -4.97
CA ILE A 97 -24.93 1.10 -5.89
C ILE A 97 -23.70 1.64 -5.17
N TYR A 98 -23.85 2.07 -3.93
CA TYR A 98 -22.75 2.61 -3.13
C TYR A 98 -21.67 1.55 -2.85
N LEU A 99 -22.06 0.30 -2.60
CA LEU A 99 -21.13 -0.85 -2.44
C LEU A 99 -20.26 -1.10 -3.68
N ARG A 100 -20.71 -0.69 -4.87
CA ARG A 100 -20.00 -0.93 -6.13
C ARG A 100 -19.14 0.25 -6.59
N LYS A 101 -19.20 1.41 -5.93
CA LYS A 101 -18.36 2.58 -6.27
C LYS A 101 -16.86 2.27 -6.07
N THR A 102 -16.03 2.75 -6.99
CA THR A 102 -14.58 2.46 -7.00
C THR A 102 -13.73 3.47 -6.25
N ASN A 103 -14.26 4.68 -6.05
CA ASN A 103 -13.62 5.77 -5.32
C ASN A 103 -14.68 6.49 -4.49
N LEU A 104 -14.55 6.44 -3.16
CA LEU A 104 -15.55 6.98 -2.24
C LEU A 104 -14.97 7.31 -0.87
N CYS A 105 -15.76 8.04 -0.07
CA CYS A 105 -15.46 8.37 1.32
C CYS A 105 -16.59 7.83 2.22
N CYS A 106 -16.26 7.17 3.33
CA CYS A 106 -17.23 6.61 4.27
C CYS A 106 -16.74 6.68 5.73
N SER A 107 -17.59 6.32 6.69
CA SER A 107 -17.19 6.30 8.11
C SER A 107 -16.51 4.99 8.53
N ILE A 108 -16.90 3.87 7.90
CA ILE A 108 -16.39 2.52 8.16
C ILE A 108 -16.16 1.83 6.82
N GLY A 109 -15.00 1.19 6.68
CA GLY A 109 -14.64 0.34 5.55
C GLY A 109 -14.39 -1.10 5.98
N ILE A 110 -14.68 -2.05 5.09
CA ILE A 110 -14.71 -3.49 5.38
C ILE A 110 -14.00 -4.26 4.27
N ALA A 111 -13.07 -5.14 4.62
CA ALA A 111 -12.44 -6.10 3.71
C ALA A 111 -12.64 -7.52 4.24
N HIS A 112 -12.90 -8.47 3.33
CA HIS A 112 -13.19 -9.86 3.67
C HIS A 112 -12.35 -10.81 2.81
N ASN A 113 -11.85 -11.87 3.43
CA ASN A 113 -11.15 -12.96 2.76
C ASN A 113 -11.74 -14.31 3.17
N GLY A 114 -12.46 -14.91 2.24
CA GLY A 114 -13.07 -16.22 2.35
C GLY A 114 -14.37 -16.25 1.57
N ILE A 115 -15.28 -17.14 1.94
CA ILE A 115 -16.58 -17.30 1.29
C ILE A 115 -17.65 -17.31 2.38
N ILE A 116 -18.65 -16.44 2.26
CA ILE A 116 -19.81 -16.44 3.15
C ILE A 116 -20.87 -17.31 2.49
N GLN A 117 -20.92 -18.58 2.89
CA GLN A 117 -21.67 -19.64 2.20
C GLN A 117 -23.14 -19.29 1.99
N GLU A 118 -23.78 -18.65 2.98
CA GLU A 118 -25.19 -18.24 2.93
C GLU A 118 -25.49 -17.31 1.74
N TYR A 119 -24.54 -16.42 1.39
CA TYR A 119 -24.69 -15.41 0.34
C TYR A 119 -23.95 -15.74 -0.96
N ASN A 120 -23.21 -16.84 -0.99
CA ASN A 120 -22.45 -17.22 -2.17
C ASN A 120 -23.37 -17.56 -3.36
N HIS A 121 -23.11 -16.95 -4.52
CA HIS A 121 -23.91 -17.09 -5.75
C HIS A 121 -25.42 -16.77 -5.62
N LYS A 122 -25.82 -15.99 -4.60
CA LYS A 122 -27.22 -15.59 -4.39
C LYS A 122 -27.66 -14.37 -5.21
N ASP A 123 -26.72 -13.63 -5.77
CA ASP A 123 -26.95 -12.46 -6.61
C ASP A 123 -26.02 -12.49 -7.82
N SER A 124 -26.49 -12.00 -8.97
CA SER A 124 -25.74 -12.02 -10.24
C SER A 124 -24.75 -10.86 -10.37
N VAL A 125 -24.91 -9.81 -9.56
CA VAL A 125 -24.13 -8.58 -9.59
C VAL A 125 -23.25 -8.46 -8.34
N LEU A 126 -23.86 -8.60 -7.16
CA LEU A 126 -23.19 -8.43 -5.87
C LEU A 126 -22.50 -9.72 -5.43
N ASN A 127 -21.28 -9.58 -4.91
CA ASN A 127 -20.60 -10.71 -4.27
C ASN A 127 -21.17 -11.01 -2.88
N ASP A 128 -20.84 -12.19 -2.36
CA ASP A 128 -21.24 -12.68 -1.04
C ASP A 128 -20.97 -11.68 0.10
N THR A 129 -19.84 -10.98 0.03
CA THR A 129 -19.43 -9.99 1.03
C THR A 129 -20.32 -8.75 0.97
N GLN A 130 -20.66 -8.26 -0.22
CA GLN A 130 -21.57 -7.12 -0.38
C GLN A 130 -22.96 -7.42 0.18
N LEU A 131 -23.46 -8.63 -0.08
CA LEU A 131 -24.73 -9.09 0.47
C LEU A 131 -24.67 -9.21 2.00
N PHE A 132 -23.59 -9.77 2.55
CA PHE A 132 -23.41 -9.87 3.99
C PHE A 132 -23.29 -8.49 4.66
N ILE A 133 -22.58 -7.54 4.04
CA ILE A 133 -22.50 -6.17 4.55
C ILE A 133 -23.89 -5.53 4.57
N LYS A 134 -24.61 -5.59 3.44
CA LYS A 134 -25.92 -4.95 3.28
C LYS A 134 -26.98 -5.53 4.22
N ASN A 135 -27.01 -6.85 4.37
CA ASN A 135 -28.10 -7.55 5.04
C ASN A 135 -27.84 -7.83 6.53
N ILE A 136 -26.57 -7.85 6.97
CA ILE A 136 -26.20 -8.23 8.34
C ILE A 136 -25.36 -7.15 9.00
N ILE A 137 -24.17 -6.86 8.47
CA ILE A 137 -23.21 -5.97 9.15
C ILE A 137 -23.77 -4.55 9.28
N TYR A 138 -24.44 -4.04 8.23
CA TYR A 138 -25.05 -2.72 8.23
C TYR A 138 -26.03 -2.54 9.40
N ASP A 139 -26.98 -3.46 9.57
CA ASP A 139 -27.97 -3.39 10.63
C ASP A 139 -27.34 -3.56 12.01
N LEU A 140 -26.41 -4.51 12.15
CA LEU A 140 -25.71 -4.77 13.41
C LEU A 140 -24.88 -3.56 13.89
N ILE A 141 -24.25 -2.81 12.99
CA ILE A 141 -23.43 -1.66 13.37
C ILE A 141 -24.28 -0.39 13.49
N SER A 142 -25.26 -0.19 12.61
CA SER A 142 -26.03 1.06 12.55
C SER A 142 -27.10 1.15 13.63
N ASN A 143 -27.63 0.02 14.09
CA ASN A 143 -28.69 -0.04 15.11
C ASN A 143 -28.18 -0.34 16.52
N THR A 144 -26.85 -0.31 16.72
CA THR A 144 -26.23 -0.55 18.03
C THR A 144 -25.41 0.65 18.49
N LYS A 145 -24.88 0.56 19.71
CA LYS A 145 -24.04 1.63 20.28
C LYS A 145 -22.82 1.88 19.38
N ILE A 146 -22.44 3.15 19.23
CA ILE A 146 -21.22 3.54 18.51
C ILE A 146 -20.03 2.72 19.04
N GLY A 147 -19.30 2.10 18.12
CA GLY A 147 -18.16 1.25 18.46
C GLY A 147 -18.49 -0.20 18.83
N TYR A 148 -19.76 -0.64 18.74
CA TYR A 148 -20.14 -2.03 19.03
C TYR A 148 -19.34 -3.07 18.22
N TYR A 149 -18.96 -2.75 16.99
CA TYR A 149 -18.11 -3.60 16.15
C TYR A 149 -16.72 -3.90 16.73
N LYS A 150 -16.30 -3.17 17.78
CA LYS A 150 -15.05 -3.43 18.53
C LYS A 150 -15.24 -4.43 19.66
N SER A 151 -16.48 -4.70 20.07
CA SER A 151 -16.79 -5.55 21.22
C SER A 151 -16.46 -7.02 20.94
N GLU A 152 -16.08 -7.75 22.00
CA GLU A 152 -15.85 -9.20 21.91
C GLU A 152 -17.11 -9.98 21.51
N VAL A 153 -18.29 -9.48 21.88
CA VAL A 153 -19.57 -10.08 21.48
C VAL A 153 -19.75 -10.00 19.97
N PHE A 154 -19.55 -8.81 19.38
CA PHE A 154 -19.62 -8.64 17.93
C PHE A 154 -18.60 -9.52 17.22
N LYS A 155 -17.34 -9.56 17.69
CA LYS A 155 -16.29 -10.40 17.10
C LYS A 155 -16.69 -11.88 17.08
N LYS A 156 -17.18 -12.42 18.20
CA LYS A 156 -17.63 -13.83 18.29
C LYS A 156 -18.80 -14.14 17.36
N ILE A 157 -19.79 -13.24 17.27
CA ILE A 157 -20.91 -13.39 16.33
C ILE A 157 -20.36 -13.44 14.90
N MET A 158 -19.50 -12.49 14.51
CA MET A 158 -18.90 -12.49 13.18
C MET A 158 -18.06 -13.73 12.91
N GLU A 159 -17.23 -14.20 13.86
CA GLU A 159 -16.44 -15.43 13.71
C GLU A 159 -17.32 -16.65 13.42
N SER A 160 -18.48 -16.76 14.08
CA SER A 160 -19.44 -17.83 13.81
C SER A 160 -20.16 -17.73 12.47
N MET A 161 -20.22 -16.55 11.85
CA MET A 161 -20.90 -16.32 10.58
C MET A 161 -19.98 -16.41 9.36
N ILE A 162 -18.67 -16.27 9.56
CA ILE A 162 -17.71 -16.18 8.46
C ILE A 162 -16.86 -17.45 8.26
N ASP A 163 -17.04 -18.51 9.05
CA ASP A 163 -16.44 -19.85 8.87
C ASP A 163 -14.97 -19.86 8.38
N ASP A 164 -14.02 -19.72 9.31
CA ASP A 164 -12.57 -19.62 9.05
C ASP A 164 -12.11 -18.45 8.14
N SER A 165 -13.04 -17.63 7.64
CA SER A 165 -12.71 -16.43 6.86
C SER A 165 -12.15 -15.32 7.75
N ARG A 166 -11.64 -14.26 7.11
CA ARG A 166 -11.02 -13.12 7.80
C ARG A 166 -11.76 -11.84 7.44
N LEU A 167 -12.02 -11.02 8.44
CA LEU A 167 -12.65 -9.71 8.27
C LEU A 167 -11.76 -8.62 8.87
N ALA A 168 -11.55 -7.54 8.11
CA ALA A 168 -10.95 -6.32 8.60
C ALA A 168 -11.98 -5.19 8.51
N ILE A 169 -12.32 -4.59 9.66
CA ILE A 169 -13.22 -3.45 9.78
C ILE A 169 -12.40 -2.27 10.27
N MET A 170 -12.38 -1.20 9.48
CA MET A 170 -11.60 0.00 9.78
C MET A 170 -12.50 1.23 9.91
N ASN A 171 -12.22 2.06 10.91
CA ASN A 171 -12.94 3.32 11.13
C ASN A 171 -12.10 4.55 10.78
N GLY A 172 -12.77 5.71 10.70
CA GLY A 172 -12.12 6.97 10.36
C GLY A 172 -10.98 7.43 11.29
N ASN A 173 -10.82 6.83 12.48
CA ASN A 173 -9.72 7.13 13.39
C ASN A 173 -8.46 6.31 13.11
N GLY A 174 -8.50 5.39 12.14
CA GLY A 174 -7.38 4.49 11.86
C GLY A 174 -7.42 3.18 12.64
N GLU A 175 -8.44 2.94 13.46
CA GLU A 175 -8.53 1.71 14.24
C GLU A 175 -9.04 0.57 13.36
N VAL A 176 -8.31 -0.55 13.33
CA VAL A 176 -8.65 -1.73 12.54
C VAL A 176 -9.00 -2.91 13.46
N VAL A 177 -10.27 -3.29 13.46
CA VAL A 177 -10.75 -4.53 14.06
C VAL A 177 -10.51 -5.68 13.08
N LYS A 178 -9.74 -6.68 13.54
CA LYS A 178 -9.42 -7.90 12.80
C LYS A 178 -10.18 -9.07 13.43
N ILE A 179 -10.91 -9.82 12.60
CA ILE A 179 -11.71 -10.98 13.02
C ILE A 179 -11.22 -12.22 12.28
N GLY A 180 -11.18 -13.36 12.96
CA GLY A 180 -10.59 -14.60 12.46
C GLY A 180 -9.07 -14.66 12.64
N ARG A 181 -8.42 -15.62 11.97
CA ARG A 181 -6.97 -15.86 12.14
C ARG A 181 -6.10 -15.01 11.21
N TRP A 182 -5.18 -14.23 11.80
CA TRP A 182 -4.23 -13.36 11.10
C TRP A 182 -2.78 -13.79 11.32
N TYR A 183 -1.91 -13.41 10.39
CA TYR A 183 -0.47 -13.68 10.42
C TYR A 183 0.28 -12.36 10.49
N GLU A 184 1.09 -12.16 11.52
CA GLU A 184 1.88 -10.94 11.69
C GLU A 184 3.31 -11.12 11.17
N GLU A 185 3.80 -10.14 10.41
CA GLU A 185 5.17 -10.06 9.91
C GLU A 185 5.56 -8.60 9.76
N ASN A 186 6.63 -8.17 10.43
CA ASN A 186 7.16 -6.80 10.38
C ASN A 186 6.09 -5.71 10.65
N GLY A 187 5.19 -5.94 11.61
CA GLY A 187 4.10 -5.01 11.96
C GLY A 187 2.92 -4.99 10.97
N LEU A 188 2.97 -5.79 9.90
CA LEU A 188 1.87 -6.00 8.95
C LEU A 188 1.09 -7.27 9.33
N PHE A 189 -0.23 -7.24 9.15
CA PHE A 189 -1.08 -8.41 9.38
C PHE A 189 -1.67 -8.93 8.07
N PHE A 190 -1.47 -10.20 7.77
CA PHE A 190 -1.93 -10.87 6.57
C PHE A 190 -3.08 -11.83 6.87
N SER A 191 -4.09 -11.90 6.00
CA SER A 191 -5.19 -12.84 6.14
C SER A 191 -4.81 -14.29 5.82
N ASN A 192 -3.75 -14.51 5.04
CA ASN A 192 -3.10 -15.79 4.81
C ASN A 192 -1.66 -15.59 4.30
N ILE A 193 -0.92 -16.68 4.17
CA ILE A 193 0.49 -16.69 3.71
C ILE A 193 0.63 -17.12 2.24
N GLY A 194 -0.46 -17.09 1.46
CA GLY A 194 -0.47 -17.62 0.08
C GLY A 194 0.38 -16.85 -0.93
N TYR A 195 0.82 -15.63 -0.57
CA TYR A 195 1.76 -14.83 -1.38
C TYR A 195 3.22 -15.28 -1.25
N LYS A 196 3.56 -16.03 -0.20
CA LYS A 196 4.92 -16.49 0.04
C LYS A 196 5.33 -17.55 -0.99
N ASN A 197 6.60 -17.57 -1.38
CA ASN A 197 7.14 -18.59 -2.30
C ASN A 197 7.21 -19.95 -1.60
N ASN A 198 7.24 -21.06 -2.35
CA ASN A 198 7.25 -22.42 -1.76
C ASN A 198 8.41 -22.65 -0.77
N SER A 199 9.55 -21.99 -0.95
CA SER A 199 10.65 -21.97 0.02
C SER A 199 10.24 -21.27 1.32
N GLU A 200 9.74 -20.04 1.25
CA GLU A 200 9.26 -19.25 2.39
C GLU A 200 8.02 -19.84 3.08
N VAL A 201 7.12 -20.50 2.34
CA VAL A 201 5.96 -21.23 2.88
C VAL A 201 6.42 -22.47 3.62
N ARG A 202 7.39 -23.23 3.10
CA ARG A 202 8.06 -24.31 3.84
C ARG A 202 8.77 -23.77 5.08
N THR A 203 9.44 -22.63 4.99
CA THR A 203 10.06 -21.94 6.14
C THR A 203 9.04 -21.44 7.15
N SER A 204 7.87 -20.95 6.73
CA SER A 204 6.79 -20.44 7.59
C SER A 204 5.99 -21.58 8.25
N ILE A 205 5.74 -22.66 7.52
CA ILE A 205 5.12 -23.90 8.03
C ILE A 205 6.08 -24.62 8.97
N GLN A 206 7.37 -24.71 8.63
CA GLN A 206 8.41 -25.18 9.55
C GLN A 206 8.56 -24.27 10.76
N LYS A 207 8.52 -22.93 10.64
CA LYS A 207 8.49 -22.00 11.79
C LYS A 207 7.32 -22.27 12.73
N LYS A 208 6.16 -22.64 12.18
CA LYS A 208 4.95 -22.98 12.94
C LYS A 208 5.02 -24.35 13.61
N LEU A 209 5.73 -25.29 12.99
CA LEU A 209 6.03 -26.63 13.54
C LEU A 209 7.22 -26.60 14.53
N LYS A 210 8.14 -25.64 14.40
CA LYS A 210 9.34 -25.43 15.25
C LYS A 210 9.12 -24.57 16.50
N LEU A 211 7.88 -24.18 16.80
CA LEU A 211 7.54 -23.70 18.16
C LEU A 211 7.49 -24.85 19.18
N PHE A 212 7.71 -26.08 18.72
CA PHE A 212 8.22 -27.19 19.51
C PHE A 212 9.61 -27.57 18.96
N ASP A 213 10.60 -27.52 19.85
CA ASP A 213 11.97 -28.04 19.75
C ASP A 213 13.04 -27.25 18.95
N ASN A 214 13.88 -26.58 19.74
CA ASN A 214 15.34 -26.37 19.72
C ASN A 214 16.19 -26.32 18.42
N GLU A 215 17.09 -25.32 18.46
CA GLU A 215 18.49 -25.21 17.95
C GLU A 215 18.85 -24.89 16.47
N LEU A 216 19.70 -23.84 16.35
CA LEU A 216 20.89 -23.57 15.49
C LEU A 216 20.82 -23.10 14.00
N LYS A 217 21.29 -21.82 13.79
CA LYS A 217 22.38 -21.23 12.93
C LYS A 217 22.37 -20.98 11.37
N TYR A 218 22.85 -19.75 11.02
CA TYR A 218 23.47 -19.11 9.80
C TYR A 218 22.65 -18.86 8.49
N PHE A 219 22.80 -17.81 7.65
CA PHE A 219 23.93 -16.94 7.16
C PHE A 219 23.52 -15.49 6.72
N ASP A 220 24.52 -14.58 6.60
CA ASP A 220 24.56 -13.17 6.10
C ASP A 220 24.65 -13.02 4.55
N ASN A 221 24.46 -11.78 4.02
CA ASN A 221 25.32 -11.13 2.98
C ASN A 221 24.90 -9.68 2.56
N ASP A 222 25.93 -8.81 2.39
CA ASP A 222 25.98 -7.39 1.95
C ASP A 222 26.29 -7.22 0.44
N GLU A 223 26.03 -6.04 -0.16
CA GLU A 223 26.65 -5.59 -1.45
C GLU A 223 27.09 -4.10 -1.40
N ASN A 224 28.30 -3.79 -1.92
CA ASN A 224 29.01 -2.49 -1.90
C ASN A 224 29.32 -2.01 -3.35
N GLY A 225 29.01 -0.75 -3.73
CA GLY A 225 29.38 -0.13 -5.04
C GLY A 225 29.05 1.38 -5.16
N PHE A 226 29.53 2.05 -6.23
CA PHE A 226 29.24 3.46 -6.59
C PHE A 226 28.52 3.55 -7.94
N PHE A 227 27.59 4.49 -8.10
CA PHE A 227 26.67 4.52 -9.23
C PHE A 227 26.32 5.94 -9.70
N ILE A 228 26.35 6.16 -11.02
CA ILE A 228 25.79 7.34 -11.68
C ILE A 228 24.68 6.85 -12.62
N ASP A 229 23.45 7.34 -12.45
CA ASP A 229 22.27 6.90 -13.22
C ASP A 229 22.09 5.37 -13.24
N ASP A 230 22.24 4.72 -12.07
CA ASP A 230 22.21 3.26 -11.89
C ASP A 230 23.31 2.48 -12.65
N VAL A 231 24.27 3.17 -13.27
CA VAL A 231 25.45 2.54 -13.89
C VAL A 231 26.54 2.47 -12.85
N ALA A 232 26.95 1.23 -12.51
CA ALA A 232 28.07 0.99 -11.62
C ALA A 232 29.35 1.61 -12.21
N THR A 233 29.99 2.46 -11.42
CA THR A 233 31.27 3.10 -11.74
C THR A 233 32.25 2.78 -10.63
N ASP A 234 33.55 2.82 -10.93
CA ASP A 234 34.52 2.80 -9.86
C ASP A 234 34.52 4.12 -9.08
N GLU A 235 35.01 4.05 -7.84
CA GLU A 235 35.02 5.14 -6.88
C GLU A 235 35.79 6.37 -7.38
N CYS A 236 36.91 6.17 -8.09
CA CYS A 236 37.73 7.27 -8.58
C CYS A 236 37.01 8.07 -9.67
N ASP A 237 36.39 7.38 -10.63
CA ASP A 237 35.62 8.04 -11.69
C ASP A 237 34.36 8.73 -11.12
N TYR A 238 33.74 8.16 -10.08
CA TYR A 238 32.61 8.77 -9.36
C TYR A 238 32.99 10.08 -8.68
N GLU A 239 34.07 10.08 -7.91
CA GLU A 239 34.54 11.26 -7.18
C GLU A 239 34.96 12.39 -8.13
N VAL A 240 35.68 12.05 -9.21
CA VAL A 240 36.06 13.03 -10.25
C VAL A 240 34.83 13.67 -10.90
N PHE A 241 33.80 12.88 -11.18
CA PHE A 241 32.56 13.41 -11.74
C PHE A 241 31.83 14.29 -10.74
N LEU A 242 31.69 13.87 -9.49
CA LEU A 242 31.01 14.64 -8.45
C LEU A 242 31.69 15.98 -8.17
N ASP A 243 33.04 15.99 -8.10
CA ASP A 243 33.84 17.20 -7.89
C ASP A 243 33.75 18.19 -9.06
N SER A 244 33.37 17.73 -10.26
CA SER A 244 33.14 18.60 -11.41
C SER A 244 31.82 19.39 -11.32
N LEU A 245 30.90 18.99 -10.44
CA LEU A 245 29.58 19.59 -10.30
C LEU A 245 29.54 20.59 -9.13
N ARG A 246 28.78 21.69 -9.31
CA ARG A 246 28.55 22.67 -8.24
C ARG A 246 27.39 22.23 -7.36
N GLN A 247 27.63 21.98 -6.08
CA GLN A 247 26.54 21.76 -5.14
C GLN A 247 25.74 23.05 -4.91
N LEU A 248 24.41 22.92 -4.87
CA LEU A 248 23.52 24.02 -4.46
C LEU A 248 23.63 24.27 -2.96
N ASP A 249 23.79 25.54 -2.60
CA ASP A 249 23.73 25.95 -1.20
C ASP A 249 22.30 25.88 -0.66
N THR A 250 22.18 25.76 0.67
CA THR A 250 20.90 25.60 1.38
C THR A 250 19.82 26.62 1.01
N TRP A 251 20.19 27.85 0.62
CA TRP A 251 19.26 28.94 0.27
C TRP A 251 19.06 29.12 -1.23
N GLU A 252 19.74 28.32 -2.06
CA GLU A 252 19.60 28.37 -3.51
C GLU A 252 18.50 27.44 -4.00
N SER A 253 17.83 27.87 -5.06
CA SER A 253 16.87 27.08 -5.80
C SER A 253 17.08 27.25 -7.30
N VAL A 254 16.99 26.14 -8.01
CA VAL A 254 16.80 26.10 -9.45
C VAL A 254 15.52 25.35 -9.77
N TYR A 255 15.07 25.41 -11.01
CA TYR A 255 13.79 24.85 -11.42
C TYR A 255 13.99 23.94 -12.61
N ASP A 256 13.09 22.99 -12.79
CA ASP A 256 13.04 22.24 -14.03
C ASP A 256 12.76 23.16 -15.21
N LYS A 257 13.02 22.69 -16.43
CA LYS A 257 12.84 23.46 -17.67
C LYS A 257 11.46 24.13 -17.79
N PHE A 258 10.43 23.57 -17.17
CA PHE A 258 9.05 24.06 -17.21
C PHE A 258 8.61 24.84 -15.96
N TYR A 259 9.49 25.02 -14.97
CA TYR A 259 9.22 25.67 -13.69
C TYR A 259 8.07 25.04 -12.86
N PHE A 260 7.75 23.77 -13.09
CA PHE A 260 6.76 23.03 -12.31
C PHE A 260 7.36 22.38 -11.06
N GLN A 261 8.65 22.06 -11.10
CA GLN A 261 9.37 21.45 -10.01
C GLN A 261 10.52 22.35 -9.59
N GLU A 262 10.55 22.71 -8.30
CA GLU A 262 11.67 23.42 -7.68
C GLU A 262 12.65 22.41 -7.06
N TYR A 263 13.93 22.63 -7.29
CA TYR A 263 15.05 21.91 -6.70
C TYR A 263 15.82 22.90 -5.80
N SER A 264 15.77 22.67 -4.50
CA SER A 264 16.34 23.59 -3.50
C SER A 264 17.33 22.88 -2.60
N GLY A 265 18.48 23.51 -2.34
CA GLY A 265 19.48 23.00 -1.41
C GLY A 265 18.97 22.83 0.03
N ALA A 266 17.86 23.48 0.41
CA ALA A 266 17.20 23.28 1.70
C ALA A 266 16.51 21.91 1.81
N CYS A 267 16.15 21.31 0.68
CA CYS A 267 15.23 20.19 0.60
C CYS A 267 15.90 18.91 0.06
N GLY A 268 17.11 19.02 -0.49
CA GLY A 268 17.88 17.92 -1.07
C GLY A 268 19.31 18.31 -1.40
N SER A 269 20.14 17.31 -1.74
CA SER A 269 21.54 17.52 -2.15
C SER A 269 21.64 17.52 -3.67
N TYR A 270 21.53 18.71 -4.25
CA TYR A 270 21.54 18.90 -5.70
C TYR A 270 22.88 19.44 -6.18
N PHE A 271 23.31 18.96 -7.33
CA PHE A 271 24.57 19.29 -7.97
C PHE A 271 24.30 19.76 -9.40
N LEU A 272 24.94 20.84 -9.81
CA LEU A 272 24.75 21.46 -11.11
C LEU A 272 26.00 21.25 -11.96
N ASP A 273 25.78 20.73 -13.16
CA ASP A 273 26.70 20.91 -14.26
C ASP A 273 26.29 22.23 -14.93
N GLU A 274 27.03 23.29 -14.60
CA GLU A 274 26.75 24.64 -15.09
C GLU A 274 27.14 24.84 -16.55
N GLU A 275 27.99 23.97 -17.11
CA GLU A 275 28.41 24.04 -18.51
C GLU A 275 27.29 23.54 -19.44
N ASP A 276 26.65 22.42 -19.08
CA ASP A 276 25.55 21.82 -19.85
C ASP A 276 24.15 22.19 -19.34
N ASN A 277 24.05 22.99 -18.27
CA ASN A 277 22.81 23.31 -17.55
C ASN A 277 22.05 22.05 -17.09
N LYS A 278 22.77 21.04 -16.60
CA LYS A 278 22.20 19.79 -16.07
C LYS A 278 22.18 19.82 -14.56
N ILE A 279 21.16 19.19 -13.99
CA ILE A 279 21.05 19.02 -12.54
C ILE A 279 21.07 17.53 -12.19
N TYR A 280 21.79 17.24 -11.12
CA TYR A 280 21.93 15.93 -10.52
C TYR A 280 21.49 15.98 -9.06
N GLU A 281 20.99 14.86 -8.53
CA GLU A 281 20.68 14.70 -7.11
C GLU A 281 21.50 13.55 -6.52
N LEU A 282 22.15 13.83 -5.40
CA LEU A 282 22.84 12.85 -4.59
C LEU A 282 21.84 12.27 -3.60
N VAL A 283 21.41 11.03 -3.84
CA VAL A 283 20.32 10.38 -3.10
C VAL A 283 20.85 9.62 -1.87
N ASP A 284 22.10 9.14 -1.93
CA ASP A 284 22.90 8.65 -0.81
C ASP A 284 24.41 8.86 -1.08
N LYS A 285 25.31 8.36 -0.23
CA LYS A 285 26.76 8.62 -0.35
C LYS A 285 27.37 8.20 -1.69
N ASN A 286 26.76 7.24 -2.39
CA ASN A 286 27.38 6.55 -3.52
C ASN A 286 26.49 6.56 -4.78
N HIS A 287 25.35 7.26 -4.78
CA HIS A 287 24.39 7.28 -5.89
C HIS A 287 23.99 8.69 -6.30
N LEU A 288 24.36 9.04 -7.54
CA LEU A 288 24.07 10.32 -8.16
C LEU A 288 23.16 10.13 -9.38
N TYR A 289 22.07 10.91 -9.47
CA TYR A 289 21.08 10.78 -10.54
C TYR A 289 20.90 12.06 -11.33
N TYR A 290 20.91 11.97 -12.65
CA TYR A 290 20.57 13.05 -13.55
C TYR A 290 19.06 13.32 -13.54
N LEU A 291 18.68 14.54 -13.19
CA LEU A 291 17.28 14.96 -13.09
C LEU A 291 16.78 15.71 -14.33
N GLY A 292 17.67 16.09 -15.24
CA GLY A 292 17.34 16.86 -16.44
C GLY A 292 18.03 18.23 -16.48
N ASN A 293 17.60 19.07 -17.41
CA ASN A 293 18.12 20.43 -17.51
C ASN A 293 17.40 21.36 -16.52
N TYR A 294 18.15 22.23 -15.86
CA TYR A 294 17.61 23.23 -14.96
C TYR A 294 17.56 24.63 -15.57
N LYS A 295 16.79 25.51 -14.93
CA LYS A 295 16.79 26.95 -15.14
C LYS A 295 16.89 27.70 -13.82
N THR A 296 17.55 28.83 -13.83
CA THR A 296 17.63 29.72 -12.67
C THR A 296 16.40 30.61 -12.57
N LYS A 297 16.12 31.11 -11.37
CA LYS A 297 14.97 32.01 -11.14
C LYS A 297 14.99 33.28 -11.98
N ASN A 298 16.18 33.80 -12.28
CA ASN A 298 16.35 35.02 -13.05
C ASN A 298 15.98 34.84 -14.53
N GLU A 299 16.09 33.63 -15.06
CA GLU A 299 15.73 33.30 -16.44
C GLU A 299 14.21 33.21 -16.65
N PHE A 300 13.40 33.24 -15.59
CA PHE A 300 11.93 33.27 -15.68
C PHE A 300 11.40 34.66 -16.07
N TYR A 301 12.12 35.72 -15.68
CA TYR A 301 11.71 37.11 -15.88
C TYR A 301 12.29 37.74 -17.15
N ILE A 302 13.10 36.98 -17.91
CA ILE A 302 13.71 37.42 -19.17
C ILE A 302 13.02 36.64 -20.30
N THR A 303 11.75 36.92 -20.54
CA THR A 303 11.14 36.72 -21.86
C THR A 303 10.02 37.74 -22.01
N ASP A 304 10.34 38.78 -22.79
CA ASP A 304 9.48 39.84 -23.31
C ASP A 304 8.27 39.32 -24.11
#